data_AF-A0A7C9CVK2-F1
#
_entry.id   AF-A0A7C9CVK2-F1
#
_cell.length_a   1.000
_cell.length_b   1.000
_cell.length_c   1.000
_cell.angle_alpha   90.00
_cell.angle_beta   90.00
_cell.angle_gamma   90.00
#
_symmetry.space_group_name_H-M   'P 1'
#
loop_
_entity.id
_entity.type
_entity.pdbx_description
1 polymer ?
#
loop_
_entity_poly.entity_id
_entity_poly.type
_entity_poly.pdbx_seq_one_letter_code
_entity_poly.pdbx_strand_id
1 'polypeptide(L)'
;VKSLRESIDQIYQEAEEKGFKPGKIASGKSYVYNNSADCNVNEGAMSLQGELPDKEALIGRREAKDQIMTLLRKATNSNKHLSVVGVCGMAGLGKTALCKTIFDTTEIK
;
A
#
# COMPACT_ATOMS: atom_id res chain seq x y z
N VAL A 1 21.88 30.18 6.86
CA VAL A 1 22.16 28.72 6.69
C VAL A 1 23.15 28.19 7.71
N LYS A 2 24.24 28.91 8.04
CA LYS A 2 25.22 28.49 9.07
C LYS A 2 24.59 28.26 10.45
N SER A 3 23.81 29.24 10.94
CA SER A 3 23.12 29.16 12.24
C SER A 3 22.17 27.96 12.38
N LEU A 4 21.47 27.53 11.33
CA LEU A 4 20.60 26.35 11.41
C LEU A 4 21.40 25.06 11.58
N ARG A 5 22.55 24.95 10.89
CA ARG A 5 23.42 23.78 11.01
C ARG A 5 23.99 23.67 12.42
N GLU A 6 24.44 24.80 12.97
CA GLU A 6 24.96 24.89 14.33
C GLU A 6 23.92 24.44 15.37
N SER A 7 22.64 24.86 15.23
CA SER A 7 21.58 24.38 16.13
C SER A 7 21.26 22.90 15.98
N ILE A 8 21.35 22.33 14.76
CA ILE A 8 21.13 20.90 14.54
C ILE A 8 22.24 20.07 15.21
N ASP A 9 23.50 20.50 15.10
CA ASP A 9 24.63 19.80 15.69
C ASP A 9 24.55 19.80 17.23
N GLN A 10 24.12 20.92 17.83
CA GLN A 10 23.90 21.02 19.28
C GLN A 10 22.85 20.01 19.77
N ILE A 11 21.72 19.90 19.05
CA ILE A 11 20.65 18.95 19.40
C ILE A 11 21.17 17.50 19.40
N TYR A 12 22.00 17.14 18.42
CA TYR A 12 22.57 15.79 18.37
C TYR A 12 23.55 15.51 19.49
N GLN A 13 24.41 16.48 19.86
CA GLN A 13 25.36 16.32 20.96
C GLN A 13 24.64 16.15 22.31
N GLU A 14 23.66 17.00 22.60
CA GLU A 14 22.86 16.88 23.83
C GLU A 14 22.08 15.56 23.90
N ALA A 15 21.58 15.08 22.75
CA ALA A 15 20.89 13.80 22.67
C ALA A 15 21.86 12.64 22.99
N GLU A 16 23.10 12.69 22.48
CA GLU A 16 24.11 11.67 22.73
C GLU A 16 24.57 11.61 24.19
N GLU A 17 24.78 12.78 24.83
CA GLU A 17 25.05 12.87 26.28
C GLU A 17 23.93 12.26 27.11
N LYS A 18 22.68 12.42 26.66
CA LYS A 18 21.49 11.82 27.28
C LYS A 18 21.24 10.37 26.86
N GLY A 19 22.18 9.76 26.12
CA GLY A 19 22.13 8.36 25.69
C GLY A 19 21.20 8.06 24.51
N PHE A 20 20.66 9.09 23.85
CA PHE A 20 19.85 8.94 22.65
C PHE A 20 20.73 8.92 21.41
N LYS A 21 20.58 7.88 20.57
CA LYS A 21 21.24 7.78 19.27
C LYS A 21 20.20 7.93 18.15
N PRO A 22 20.49 8.66 17.06
CA PRO A 22 19.58 8.75 15.94
C PRO A 22 19.35 7.35 15.35
N GLY A 23 18.09 6.91 15.34
CA GLY A 23 17.70 5.66 14.71
C GLY A 23 17.91 5.73 13.20
N LYS A 24 18.40 4.65 12.58
CA LYS A 24 18.38 4.52 11.13
C LYS A 24 16.92 4.38 10.70
N ILE A 25 16.39 5.41 10.08
CA ILE A 25 15.12 5.31 9.36
C ILE A 25 15.44 4.44 8.14
N ALA A 26 14.88 3.23 8.07
CA ALA A 26 14.93 2.46 6.83
C ALA A 26 14.45 3.38 5.70
N SER A 27 15.12 3.40 4.55
CA SER A 27 14.68 4.16 3.38
C SER A 27 13.37 3.58 2.87
N GLY A 28 12.29 3.91 3.56
CA GLY A 28 10.98 3.32 3.46
C GLY A 28 9.99 4.39 3.88
N LYS A 29 9.00 4.60 3.01
CA LYS A 29 8.02 5.69 3.07
C LYS A 29 7.50 5.86 4.50
N SER A 30 7.74 7.03 5.09
CA SER A 30 7.15 7.39 6.39
C SER A 30 5.65 7.55 6.23
N TYR A 31 4.88 6.68 6.89
CA TYR A 31 3.44 6.87 7.07
C TYR A 31 3.22 7.42 8.48
N VAL A 32 3.06 8.73 8.59
CA VAL A 32 2.62 9.39 9.83
C VAL A 32 1.09 9.31 9.88
N TYR A 33 0.55 8.49 10.79
CA TYR A 33 -0.90 8.42 11.01
C TYR A 33 -1.27 9.37 12.15
N ASN A 34 -1.69 10.59 11.80
CA ASN A 34 -2.28 11.51 12.77
C ASN A 34 -3.77 11.19 12.91
N ASN A 35 -4.19 10.84 14.13
CA ASN A 35 -5.60 10.78 14.48
C ASN A 35 -6.18 12.20 14.47
N SER A 36 -6.78 12.59 13.36
CA SER A 36 -7.75 13.69 13.31
C SER A 36 -8.84 13.26 12.33
N ALA A 37 -10.07 13.34 12.78
CA ALA A 37 -11.24 12.69 12.22
C ALA A 37 -11.78 13.36 10.94
N ASP A 38 -10.91 13.59 9.95
CA ASP A 38 -11.28 14.11 8.63
C ASP A 38 -10.62 13.26 7.55
N CYS A 39 -11.44 12.54 6.78
CA CYS A 39 -11.00 11.65 5.70
C CYS A 39 -10.46 12.44 4.51
N ASN A 40 -9.18 12.83 4.57
CA ASN A 40 -8.48 13.37 3.43
C ASN A 40 -8.08 12.23 2.49
N VAL A 41 -8.80 12.09 1.37
CA VAL A 41 -8.51 11.10 0.32
C VAL A 41 -7.21 11.51 -0.36
N ASN A 42 -6.09 11.04 0.15
CA ASN A 42 -4.82 11.18 -0.55
C ASN A 42 -4.78 10.09 -1.64
N GLU A 43 -4.95 10.48 -2.90
CA GLU A 43 -4.74 9.63 -4.09
C GLU A 43 -3.25 9.28 -4.24
N GLY A 44 -2.70 8.59 -3.24
CA GLY A 44 -1.36 8.05 -3.28
C GLY A 44 -1.36 6.72 -4.02
N ALA A 45 -1.02 6.74 -5.31
CA ALA A 45 -0.68 5.53 -6.05
C ALA A 45 0.44 4.76 -5.30
N MET A 46 0.14 3.55 -4.81
CA MET A 46 1.16 2.71 -4.16
C MET A 46 2.14 2.17 -5.20
N SER A 47 3.40 2.62 -5.13
CA SER A 47 4.51 2.02 -5.89
C SER A 47 4.65 0.54 -5.54
N LEU A 48 4.64 -0.28 -6.58
CA LEU A 48 4.75 -1.72 -6.51
C LEU A 48 6.23 -2.12 -6.62
N GLN A 49 6.99 -2.04 -5.54
CA GLN A 49 8.38 -2.54 -5.50
C GLN A 49 8.49 -3.59 -4.40
N GLY A 50 8.27 -4.85 -4.79
CA GLY A 50 8.43 -6.03 -3.95
C GLY A 50 8.10 -7.27 -4.77
N GLU A 51 9.02 -8.25 -4.80
CA GLU A 51 8.75 -9.58 -5.34
C GLU A 51 7.52 -10.16 -4.65
N LEU A 52 6.64 -10.73 -5.47
CA LEU A 52 5.33 -11.20 -5.07
C LEU A 52 5.45 -12.59 -4.45
N PRO A 53 4.68 -12.89 -3.39
CA PRO A 53 4.53 -14.25 -2.93
C PRO A 53 3.90 -15.10 -4.05
N ASP A 54 4.32 -16.36 -4.13
CA ASP A 54 3.87 -17.33 -5.14
C ASP A 54 2.35 -17.35 -5.32
N LYS A 55 1.88 -17.68 -6.53
CA LYS A 55 0.45 -17.66 -6.92
C LYS A 55 -0.49 -18.44 -5.98
N GLU A 56 0.06 -19.36 -5.19
CA GLU A 56 -0.67 -20.19 -4.23
C GLU A 56 -0.61 -19.69 -2.77
N ALA A 57 0.15 -18.63 -2.50
CA ALA A 57 0.38 -18.14 -1.15
C ALA A 57 -0.80 -17.34 -0.56
N LEU A 58 -1.79 -16.95 -1.37
CA LEU A 58 -2.95 -16.18 -0.87
C LEU A 58 -4.01 -17.10 -0.26
N ILE A 59 -3.84 -17.39 1.02
CA ILE A 59 -4.72 -18.26 1.80
C ILE A 59 -5.99 -17.49 2.25
N GLY A 60 -7.14 -18.17 2.30
CA GLY A 60 -8.37 -17.65 2.91
C GLY A 60 -9.11 -16.58 2.09
N ARG A 61 -8.72 -16.35 0.82
CA ARG A 61 -9.36 -15.35 -0.05
C ARG A 61 -9.98 -15.92 -1.32
N ARG A 62 -10.19 -17.24 -1.37
CA ARG A 62 -10.75 -17.95 -2.53
C ARG A 62 -12.13 -17.43 -2.92
N GLU A 63 -13.03 -17.29 -1.95
CA GLU A 63 -14.39 -16.81 -2.22
C GLU A 63 -14.40 -15.38 -2.78
N ALA A 64 -13.63 -14.47 -2.18
CA ALA A 64 -13.49 -13.09 -2.67
C ALA A 64 -12.91 -13.05 -4.09
N LYS A 65 -11.95 -13.93 -4.40
CA LYS A 65 -11.41 -14.10 -5.75
C LYS A 65 -12.51 -14.51 -6.73
N ASP A 66 -13.27 -15.55 -6.41
CA ASP A 66 -14.30 -16.10 -7.30
C ASP A 66 -15.44 -15.11 -7.56
N GLN A 67 -15.84 -14.34 -6.55
CA GLN A 67 -16.83 -13.26 -6.69
C GLN A 67 -16.34 -12.18 -7.66
N ILE A 68 -15.10 -11.73 -7.53
CA ILE A 68 -14.53 -10.71 -8.44
C ILE A 68 -14.41 -11.28 -9.86
N MET A 69 -13.98 -12.53 -10.02
CA MET A 69 -13.93 -13.20 -11.33
C MET A 69 -15.32 -13.25 -12.00
N THR A 70 -16.36 -13.54 -11.22
CA THR A 70 -17.74 -13.56 -11.69
C THR A 70 -18.19 -12.17 -12.15
N LEU A 71 -17.87 -11.13 -11.38
CA LEU A 71 -18.18 -9.74 -11.73
C LEU A 71 -17.48 -9.30 -13.01
N LEU A 72 -16.22 -9.69 -13.22
CA LEU A 72 -15.46 -9.37 -14.44
C LEU A 72 -16.05 -10.09 -15.66
N ARG A 73 -16.42 -11.37 -15.51
CA ARG A 73 -16.93 -12.22 -16.61
C ARG A 73 -18.39 -12.05 -16.94
N LYS A 74 -19.14 -11.27 -16.16
CA LYS A 74 -20.59 -11.12 -16.36
C LYS A 74 -20.89 -10.72 -17.80
N ALA A 75 -21.76 -11.49 -18.48
CA ALA A 75 -22.07 -11.30 -19.90
C ALA A 75 -22.63 -9.90 -20.24
N THR A 76 -23.07 -9.12 -19.25
CA THR A 76 -23.44 -7.71 -19.45
C THR A 76 -22.23 -6.83 -19.79
N ASN A 77 -21.01 -7.25 -19.46
CA ASN A 77 -19.74 -6.55 -19.72
C ASN A 77 -19.19 -6.79 -21.14
N SER A 78 -19.78 -7.70 -21.93
CA SER A 78 -19.33 -7.97 -23.31
C SER A 78 -19.93 -7.01 -24.35
N ASN A 79 -20.88 -6.17 -23.95
CA ASN A 79 -21.55 -5.22 -24.83
C ASN A 79 -20.83 -3.87 -24.83
N LYS A 80 -19.83 -3.67 -25.71
CA LYS A 80 -19.22 -2.39 -26.17
C LYS A 80 -18.91 -1.27 -25.15
N HIS A 81 -19.11 -1.48 -23.86
CA HIS A 81 -18.98 -0.50 -22.78
C HIS A 81 -17.89 -0.96 -21.81
N LEU A 82 -17.05 -0.02 -21.40
CA LEU A 82 -16.02 -0.25 -20.40
C LEU A 82 -16.65 -0.56 -19.04
N SER A 83 -16.31 -1.70 -18.45
CA SER A 83 -16.69 -2.07 -17.08
C SER A 83 -15.51 -1.92 -16.13
N VAL A 84 -15.75 -1.33 -14.96
CA VAL A 84 -14.73 -1.09 -13.92
C VAL A 84 -15.19 -1.72 -12.60
N VAL A 85 -14.31 -2.47 -11.94
CA VAL A 85 -14.54 -3.06 -10.61
C VAL A 85 -13.55 -2.47 -9.61
N GLY A 86 -14.04 -1.77 -8.60
CA GLY A 86 -13.23 -1.21 -7.52
C GLY A 86 -13.14 -2.15 -6.31
N VAL A 87 -11.94 -2.32 -5.76
CA VAL A 87 -11.69 -3.11 -4.53
C VAL A 87 -11.24 -2.16 -3.41
N CYS A 88 -12.10 -1.96 -2.41
CA CYS A 88 -11.94 -0.96 -1.34
C CYS A 88 -11.82 -1.60 0.06
N GLY A 89 -11.29 -0.84 1.03
CA GLY A 89 -11.11 -1.29 2.42
C GLY A 89 -9.87 -0.68 3.09
N MET A 90 -9.65 -0.97 4.39
CA MET A 90 -8.53 -0.45 5.17
C MET A 90 -7.14 -0.78 4.58
N ALA A 91 -6.13 0.00 4.96
CA ALA A 91 -4.73 -0.28 4.65
C ALA A 91 -4.31 -1.67 5.18
N GLY A 92 -3.38 -2.35 4.48
CA GLY A 92 -2.85 -3.64 4.92
C GLY A 92 -3.78 -4.87 4.75
N LEU A 93 -5.06 -4.70 4.38
CA LEU A 93 -6.00 -5.84 4.20
C LEU A 93 -5.69 -6.76 3.01
N GLY A 94 -4.66 -6.47 2.22
CA GLY A 94 -4.28 -7.29 1.07
C GLY A 94 -5.12 -7.07 -0.19
N LYS A 95 -5.82 -5.93 -0.32
CA LYS A 95 -6.60 -5.58 -1.55
C LYS A 95 -5.77 -5.72 -2.82
N THR A 96 -4.60 -5.07 -2.83
CA THR A 96 -3.66 -5.12 -3.95
C THR A 96 -3.12 -6.54 -4.18
N ALA A 97 -2.87 -7.31 -3.12
CA ALA A 97 -2.43 -8.70 -3.25
C ALA A 97 -3.52 -9.56 -3.92
N LEU A 98 -4.78 -9.41 -3.49
CA LEU A 98 -5.93 -10.09 -4.11
C LEU A 98 -6.06 -9.73 -5.60
N CYS A 99 -6.03 -8.46 -5.97
CA CYS A 99 -6.14 -8.04 -7.38
C CYS A 99 -5.03 -8.62 -8.25
N LYS A 100 -3.79 -8.70 -7.74
CA LYS A 100 -2.68 -9.31 -8.48
C LYS A 100 -2.88 -10.80 -8.70
N THR A 101 -3.31 -11.54 -7.67
CA THR A 101 -3.61 -12.98 -7.83
C THR A 101 -4.70 -13.27 -8.85
N ILE A 102 -5.63 -12.32 -9.05
CA ILE A 102 -6.68 -12.38 -10.07
C ILE A 102 -6.08 -12.08 -11.45
N PHE A 103 -5.30 -11.00 -11.58
CA PHE A 103 -4.65 -10.61 -12.83
C PHE A 103 -3.67 -11.66 -13.38
N ASP A 104 -2.96 -12.36 -12.49
CA ASP A 104 -1.99 -13.39 -12.87
C ASP A 104 -2.63 -14.73 -13.28
N THR A 105 -3.97 -14.84 -13.20
CA THR A 105 -4.69 -15.97 -13.78
C THR A 105 -4.72 -15.86 -15.30
N THR A 106 -4.52 -16.98 -15.99
CA THR A 106 -4.62 -17.09 -17.46
C THR A 106 -6.04 -16.86 -17.99
N GLU A 107 -6.99 -16.70 -17.07
CA GLU A 107 -8.42 -16.67 -17.29
C GLU A 107 -9.00 -15.28 -17.62
N ILE A 108 -8.18 -14.23 -17.47
CA ILE A 108 -8.53 -12.82 -17.74
C ILE A 108 -7.55 -12.16 -18.74
N LYS A 109 -6.52 -12.89 -19.18
CA LYS A 109 -5.51 -12.37 -20.12
C LYS A 109 -6.02 -12.24 -21.55
#